data_AF-A0AA39QBU0-F1
#
_entry.id   AF-A0AA39QBU0-F1
#
_cell.length_a   1.000
_cell.length_b   1.000
_cell.length_c   1.000
_cell.angle_alpha   90.00
_cell.angle_beta   90.00
_cell.angle_gamma   90.00
#
_symmetry.space_group_name_H-M   'P 1'
#
loop_
_entity.id
_entity.type
_entity.pdbx_description
1 polymer ?
#
loop_
_entity_poly.entity_id
_entity_poly.type
_entity_poly.pdbx_seq_one_letter_code
_entity_poly.pdbx_strand_id
1 'polypeptide(L)'
;MSQADFSESQSVDLHMCRWKWCSDTFLSKNELVHHVLDHHVQNSVPCSRREYALSRKIEEGEGQSFSFPHAENTGSKTLGNVVGKLISL
;
A
#
# COMPACT_ATOMS: atom_id res chain seq x y z
N MET A 1 57.91 -23.27 -8.79
CA MET A 1 57.03 -22.16 -8.41
C MET A 1 55.70 -22.29 -9.15
N SER A 2 54.65 -21.66 -8.60
CA SER A 2 53.35 -21.32 -9.22
C SER A 2 52.18 -22.26 -8.89
N GLN A 3 51.58 -22.09 -7.72
CA GLN A 3 50.16 -22.39 -7.53
C GLN A 3 49.40 -21.06 -7.53
N ALA A 4 48.38 -20.99 -8.37
CA ALA A 4 47.52 -19.83 -8.55
C ALA A 4 46.61 -19.66 -7.33
N ASP A 5 46.62 -18.45 -6.76
CA ASP A 5 45.61 -17.94 -5.86
C ASP A 5 44.23 -18.02 -6.54
N PHE A 6 43.45 -19.02 -6.18
CA PHE A 6 42.02 -19.05 -6.48
C PHE A 6 41.35 -18.10 -5.48
N SER A 7 41.24 -16.84 -5.86
CA SER A 7 40.51 -15.82 -5.09
C SER A 7 39.02 -16.13 -5.20
N GLU A 8 38.55 -17.01 -4.31
CA GLU A 8 37.15 -17.39 -4.20
C GLU A 8 36.37 -16.16 -3.74
N SER A 9 35.76 -15.48 -4.71
CA SER A 9 34.90 -14.33 -4.48
C SER A 9 33.62 -14.84 -3.83
N GLN A 10 33.59 -14.90 -2.49
CA GLN A 10 32.36 -15.14 -1.75
C GLN A 10 31.41 -13.98 -2.03
N SER A 11 30.46 -14.21 -2.94
CA SER A 11 29.35 -13.31 -3.17
C SER A 11 28.49 -13.29 -1.90
N VAL A 12 28.57 -12.19 -1.16
CA VAL A 12 27.63 -11.90 -0.08
C VAL A 12 26.29 -11.55 -0.69
N ASP A 13 25.32 -12.45 -0.55
CA ASP A 13 23.93 -12.20 -0.94
C ASP A 13 23.31 -11.18 0.02
N LEU A 14 23.30 -9.91 -0.42
CA LEU A 14 22.62 -8.83 0.30
C LEU A 14 21.12 -8.87 0.00
N HIS A 15 20.31 -8.86 1.05
CA HIS A 15 18.86 -8.89 0.97
C HIS A 15 18.29 -7.49 1.20
N MET A 16 17.82 -6.87 0.12
CA MET A 16 17.15 -5.57 0.16
C MET A 16 15.65 -5.68 0.45
N CYS A 17 15.15 -4.80 1.33
CA CYS A 17 13.72 -4.59 1.47
C CYS A 17 13.17 -3.93 0.20
N ARG A 18 12.01 -4.42 -0.28
CA ARG A 18 11.35 -3.93 -1.52
C ARG A 18 10.07 -3.14 -1.24
N TRP A 19 9.87 -2.69 -0.01
CA TRP A 19 8.71 -1.89 0.34
C TRP A 19 8.80 -0.50 -0.29
N LYS A 20 7.67 0.12 -0.65
CA LYS A 20 7.65 1.36 -1.47
C LYS A 20 8.45 2.55 -0.91
N TRP A 21 8.74 2.57 0.40
CA TRP A 21 9.44 3.64 1.09
C TRP A 21 10.50 3.12 2.08
N CYS A 22 10.94 1.86 1.92
CA CYS A 22 12.04 1.31 2.69
C CYS A 22 13.20 0.94 1.77
N SER A 23 14.40 1.30 2.19
CA SER A 23 15.65 1.07 1.47
C SER A 23 16.67 0.29 2.32
N ASP A 24 16.19 -0.42 3.35
CA ASP A 24 17.06 -1.15 4.26
C ASP A 24 17.62 -2.42 3.59
N THR A 25 18.90 -2.67 3.87
CA THR A 25 19.67 -3.80 3.35
C THR A 25 20.13 -4.68 4.50
N PHE A 26 19.95 -5.99 4.36
CA PHE A 26 20.29 -6.97 5.38
C PHE A 26 21.25 -8.02 4.83
N LEU A 27 22.10 -8.57 5.71
CA LEU A 27 23.03 -9.65 5.38
C LEU A 27 22.37 -11.03 5.51
N SER A 28 21.26 -11.11 6.27
CA SER A 28 20.53 -12.34 6.51
C SER A 28 19.07 -12.22 6.11
N LYS A 29 18.57 -13.28 5.49
CA LYS A 29 17.15 -13.39 5.13
C LYS A 29 16.23 -13.31 6.36
N ASN A 30 16.67 -13.84 7.51
CA ASN A 30 15.88 -13.80 8.74
C ASN A 30 15.69 -12.37 9.26
N GLU A 31 16.72 -11.52 9.14
CA GLU A 31 16.66 -10.12 9.54
C GLU A 31 15.70 -9.34 8.65
N LEU A 32 15.74 -9.57 7.33
CA LEU A 32 14.78 -8.97 6.40
C LEU A 32 13.34 -9.35 6.75
N VAL A 33 13.09 -10.63 7.06
CA VAL A 33 11.74 -11.09 7.42
C VAL A 33 11.26 -10.43 8.72
N HIS A 34 12.11 -10.40 9.75
CA HIS A 34 11.78 -9.73 11.01
C HIS A 34 11.50 -8.23 10.81
N HIS A 35 12.33 -7.55 10.02
CA HIS A 35 12.13 -6.14 9.67
C HIS A 35 10.79 -5.90 8.96
N VAL A 36 10.43 -6.74 7.98
CA VAL A 36 9.16 -6.58 7.25
C VAL A 36 7.97 -6.80 8.18
N LEU A 37 8.02 -7.82 9.04
CA LEU A 37 6.92 -8.13 9.96
C LEU A 37 6.71 -7.02 11.00
N ASP A 38 7.79 -6.50 11.56
CA ASP A 38 7.71 -5.50 12.62
C ASP A 38 7.44 -4.10 12.07
N HIS A 39 8.18 -3.67 11.06
CA HIS A 39 8.15 -2.30 10.58
C HIS A 39 7.08 -2.02 9.51
N HIS A 40 6.74 -3.02 8.69
CA HIS A 40 5.81 -2.83 7.58
C HIS A 40 4.44 -3.42 7.82
N VAL A 41 4.35 -4.65 8.33
CA VAL A 41 3.05 -5.29 8.55
C VAL A 41 2.29 -4.62 9.71
N GLN A 42 2.95 -4.34 10.84
CA GLN A 42 2.28 -3.68 11.98
C GLN A 42 1.82 -2.26 11.65
N ASN A 43 2.60 -1.52 10.86
CA ASN A 43 2.26 -0.14 10.48
C ASN A 43 1.31 -0.05 9.27
N SER A 44 1.04 -1.17 8.60
CA SER A 44 0.12 -1.19 7.47
C SER A 44 -1.33 -1.16 7.95
N VAL A 45 -2.13 -0.25 7.39
CA VAL A 45 -3.57 -0.27 7.63
C VAL A 45 -4.13 -1.51 6.93
N PRO A 46 -4.72 -2.47 7.67
CA PRO A 46 -5.30 -3.65 7.06
C PRO A 46 -6.44 -3.21 6.15
N CYS A 47 -6.29 -3.44 4.86
CA CYS A 47 -7.31 -3.12 3.87
C CYS A 47 -8.18 -4.35 3.63
N SER A 48 -9.50 -4.17 3.71
CA SER A 48 -10.43 -5.23 3.34
C SER A 48 -10.32 -5.51 1.84
N ARG A 49 -10.61 -6.76 1.45
CA ARG A 49 -10.61 -7.17 0.02
C ARG A 49 -11.53 -6.28 -0.84
N ARG A 50 -12.62 -5.75 -0.26
CA ARG A 50 -13.56 -4.86 -0.95
C ARG A 50 -12.92 -3.49 -1.23
N GLU A 51 -12.23 -2.92 -0.25
CA GLU A 51 -11.52 -1.66 -0.40
C GLU A 51 -10.37 -1.79 -1.40
N TYR A 52 -9.59 -2.88 -1.35
CA TYR A 52 -8.55 -3.13 -2.34
C TYR A 52 -9.11 -3.21 -3.77
N ALA A 53 -10.23 -3.91 -3.96
CA ALA A 53 -10.89 -4.00 -5.26
C ALA A 53 -11.39 -2.64 -5.75
N LEU A 54 -11.87 -1.78 -4.85
CA LEU A 54 -12.30 -0.41 -5.18
C LEU A 54 -11.09 0.47 -5.53
N SER A 55 -10.01 0.44 -4.74
CA SER A 55 -8.78 1.18 -5.03
C SER A 55 -8.19 0.81 -6.39
N ARG A 56 -8.13 -0.49 -6.70
CA ARG A 56 -7.65 -0.96 -8.01
C ARG A 56 -8.53 -0.48 -9.16
N LYS A 57 -9.86 -0.55 -8.99
CA LYS A 57 -10.83 -0.07 -10.00
C LYS A 57 -10.70 1.43 -10.28
N ILE A 58 -10.34 2.22 -9.25
CA ILE A 58 -10.06 3.64 -9.38
C ILE A 58 -8.74 3.87 -10.14
N GLU A 59 -7.67 3.13 -9.82
CA GLU A 59 -6.37 3.21 -10.52
C GLU A 59 -6.48 2.83 -12.00
N GLU A 60 -7.32 1.83 -12.31
CA GLU A 60 -7.61 1.37 -13.67
C GLU A 60 -8.50 2.35 -14.46
N GLY A 61 -9.03 3.39 -13.81
CA GLY A 61 -9.83 4.42 -14.47
C GLY A 61 -11.24 3.95 -14.87
N GLU A 62 -11.70 2.80 -14.38
CA GLU A 62 -13.05 2.27 -14.64
C GLU A 62 -14.09 2.92 -13.72
N GLY A 63 -14.12 4.25 -13.71
CA GLY A 63 -15.19 5.03 -13.09
C GLY A 63 -16.36 5.12 -14.06
N GLN A 64 -17.52 4.59 -13.71
CA GLN A 64 -18.75 5.04 -14.37
C GLN A 64 -18.92 6.51 -13.97
N SER A 65 -18.74 7.41 -14.93
CA SER A 65 -19.13 8.80 -14.76
C SER A 65 -20.63 8.81 -14.48
N PHE A 66 -20.99 9.19 -13.25
CA PHE A 66 -22.36 9.56 -12.93
C PHE A 66 -22.67 10.81 -13.76
N SER A 67 -23.12 10.60 -15.00
CA SER A 67 -23.80 11.60 -15.77
C SER A 67 -25.12 11.80 -15.06
N PHE A 68 -25.16 12.76 -14.14
CA PHE A 68 -26.43 13.26 -13.62
C PHE A 68 -27.19 13.78 -14.83
N PRO A 69 -28.32 13.17 -15.25
CA PRO A 69 -29.18 13.82 -16.21
C PRO A 69 -29.54 15.17 -15.59
N HIS A 70 -29.34 16.23 -16.36
CA HIS A 70 -29.76 17.57 -15.98
C HIS A 70 -31.26 17.49 -15.66
N ALA A 71 -31.57 17.40 -14.37
CA ALA A 71 -32.94 17.35 -13.90
C ALA A 71 -33.47 18.77 -14.01
N GLU A 72 -34.12 19.02 -15.16
CA GLU A 72 -35.09 20.09 -15.30
C GLU A 72 -36.05 20.05 -14.10
N ASN A 73 -36.23 21.24 -13.53
CA ASN A 73 -37.03 21.56 -12.37
C ASN A 73 -38.28 20.68 -12.17
N THR A 74 -38.30 19.88 -11.12
CA THR A 74 -39.52 19.64 -10.31
C THR A 74 -39.11 19.36 -8.87
N GLY A 75 -39.58 20.22 -7.95
CA GLY A 75 -39.17 20.22 -6.54
C GLY A 75 -39.36 18.88 -5.84
N SER A 76 -38.35 18.46 -5.08
CA SER A 76 -38.46 17.30 -4.19
C SER A 76 -37.52 17.43 -2.98
N LYS A 77 -38.16 17.74 -1.85
CA LYS A 77 -37.94 17.18 -0.50
C LYS A 77 -36.47 16.91 -0.12
N THR A 78 -35.91 17.84 0.64
CA THR A 78 -34.67 17.69 1.41
C THR A 78 -34.70 16.43 2.29
N LEU A 79 -33.97 15.39 1.90
CA LEU A 79 -33.43 14.42 2.87
C LEU A 79 -32.03 14.92 3.25
N GLY A 80 -31.99 15.74 4.30
CA GLY A 80 -30.75 16.15 4.92
C GLY A 80 -30.07 14.95 5.58
N ASN A 81 -28.92 14.55 5.05
CA ASN A 81 -27.99 13.69 5.79
C ASN A 81 -27.42 14.51 6.95
N VAL A 82 -27.86 14.20 8.16
CA VAL A 82 -27.28 14.72 9.40
C VAL A 82 -25.83 14.23 9.50
N VAL A 83 -24.89 15.15 9.29
CA VAL A 83 -23.50 15.01 9.73
C VAL A 83 -23.53 14.88 11.25
N GLY A 84 -23.27 13.66 11.73
CA GLY A 84 -23.12 13.36 13.14
C GLY A 84 -21.89 14.06 13.73
N LYS A 85 -22.14 15.26 14.27
CA LYS A 85 -21.65 15.76 15.57
C LYS A 85 -20.14 15.59 15.86
N LEU A 86 -19.37 16.61 15.48
CA LEU A 86 -18.17 17.02 16.22
C LEU A 86 -18.59 17.80 17.49
N ILE A 87 -17.67 17.80 18.46
CA ILE A 87 -17.51 18.60 19.70
C ILE A 87 -18.12 18.13 21.04
N SER A 88 -17.18 17.65 21.88
CA SER A 88 -16.76 18.19 23.18
C SER A 88 -17.65 18.05 24.42
N LEU A 89 -17.09 17.35 25.42
CA LEU A 89 -17.12 17.68 26.85
C LEU A 89 -15.72 17.45 27.42
#